data_AF-G7WMZ8-F1
#
_entry.id   AF-G7WMZ8-F1
#
_cell.length_a   1.000
_cell.length_b   1.000
_cell.length_c   1.000
_cell.angle_alpha   90.00
_cell.angle_beta   90.00
_cell.angle_gamma   90.00
#
_symmetry.space_group_name_H-M   'P 1'
#
loop_
_entity.id
_entity.type
_entity.pdbx_description
1 polymer ?
#
loop_
_entity_poly.entity_id
_entity_poly.type
_entity_poly.pdbx_seq_one_letter_code
_entity_poly.pdbx_strand_id
1 'polypeptide(L)' 'MAAAAKLFEMGRLSSGAAARLAGIPRTLFLLKLADYGIDAFDLTEEELSKEAQRGLSHRKDFFR' A
#
# COMPACT_ATOMS: atom_id res chain seq x y z
N MET A 1 -2.96 -7.46 -11.10
CA MET A 1 -2.26 -7.92 -9.88
C MET A 1 -0.75 -7.74 -9.96
N ALA A 2 -0.03 -8.42 -10.85
CA ALA A 2 1.45 -8.38 -10.90
C ALA A 2 2.06 -6.96 -10.91
N ALA A 3 1.56 -6.06 -11.76
CA ALA A 3 2.04 -4.68 -11.80
C ALA A 3 1.80 -3.90 -10.50
N ALA A 4 0.63 -4.08 -9.87
CA ALA A 4 0.30 -3.44 -8.60
C ALA A 4 1.17 -3.97 -7.45
N ALA A 5 1.39 -5.30 -7.41
CA ALA A 5 2.28 -5.94 -6.45
C ALA A 5 3.72 -5.42 -6.60
N LYS A 6 4.23 -5.30 -7.83
CA LYS A 6 5.59 -4.78 -8.07
C LYS A 6 5.74 -3.32 -7.66
N LEU A 7 4.76 -2.47 -7.96
CA LEU A 7 4.78 -1.06 -7.56
C LEU A 7 4.69 -0.88 -6.05
N PHE A 8 3.94 -1.75 -5.37
CA PHE A 8 3.89 -1.82 -3.91
C PHE A 8 5.22 -2.26 -3.31
N GLU A 9 5.83 -3.34 -3.81
CA GLU A 9 7.14 -3.84 -3.37
C GLU A 9 8.24 -2.78 -3.50
N MET A 10 8.18 -1.97 -4.56
CA MET A 10 9.12 -0.85 -4.77
C MET A 10 8.82 0.39 -3.89
N GLY A 11 7.80 0.35 -3.03
CA GLY A 11 7.36 1.48 -2.21
C GLY A 11 6.77 2.66 -2.99
N ARG A 12 6.43 2.47 -4.28
CA ARG A 12 5.90 3.52 -5.16
C ARG A 12 4.41 3.76 -4.97
N LEU A 13 3.68 2.74 -4.54
CA LEU A 13 2.27 2.82 -4.20
C LEU A 13 2.05 2.31 -2.79
N SER A 14 1.17 2.98 -2.05
CA SER A 14 0.70 2.43 -0.77
C SER A 14 -0.14 1.18 -0.99
N SER A 15 -0.31 0.39 0.07
CA SER A 15 -1.17 -0.80 0.05
C SER A 15 -2.58 -0.49 -0.45
N GLY A 16 -3.18 0.65 -0.06
CA GLY A 16 -4.48 1.07 -0.54
C GLY A 16 -4.48 1.51 -2.01
N ALA A 17 -3.46 2.22 -2.46
CA ALA A 17 -3.35 2.65 -3.85
C ALA A 17 -3.08 1.47 -4.81
N ALA A 18 -2.22 0.53 -4.40
CA ALA A 18 -1.95 -0.69 -5.13
C ALA A 18 -3.18 -1.61 -5.20
N ALA A 19 -3.94 -1.74 -4.11
CA ALA A 19 -5.20 -2.48 -4.11
C ALA A 19 -6.25 -1.88 -5.06
N ARG A 20 -6.39 -0.55 -5.09
CA ARG A 20 -7.25 0.15 -6.07
C ARG A 20 -6.79 -0.09 -7.50
N LEU A 21 -5.48 0.01 -7.77
CA LEU A 21 -4.91 -0.29 -9.09
C LEU A 21 -5.17 -1.75 -9.50
N ALA A 22 -5.15 -2.67 -8.54
CA ALA A 22 -5.46 -4.07 -8.74
C ALA A 22 -6.96 -4.38 -8.89
N GLY A 23 -7.85 -3.42 -8.61
CA GLY A 23 -9.29 -3.59 -8.68
C GLY A 23 -9.87 -4.51 -7.60
N ILE A 24 -9.18 -4.66 -6.45
CA ILE A 24 -9.60 -5.56 -5.37
C ILE A 24 -9.57 -4.86 -4.00
N PRO A 25 -10.30 -5.39 -2.99
CA PRO A 25 -10.22 -4.88 -1.63
C PRO A 25 -8.80 -4.92 -1.07
N ARG A 26 -8.43 -3.94 -0.24
CA ARG A 26 -7.09 -3.83 0.39
C ARG A 26 -6.69 -5.09 1.15
N THR A 27 -7.60 -5.66 1.94
CA THR A 27 -7.35 -6.89 2.69
C THR A 27 -7.05 -8.07 1.77
N LEU A 28 -7.79 -8.19 0.66
CA LEU A 28 -7.55 -9.23 -0.34
C LEU A 28 -6.23 -9.01 -1.10
N PHE A 29 -5.87 -7.76 -1.37
CA PHE A 29 -4.58 -7.43 -1.97
C PHE A 29 -3.41 -7.86 -1.09
N LEU A 30 -3.46 -7.53 0.21
CA LEU A 30 -2.43 -7.93 1.17
C LEU A 30 -2.31 -9.45 1.29
N LEU A 31 -3.44 -10.17 1.31
CA LEU A 31 -3.44 -11.65 1.33
C LEU A 31 -2.77 -12.25 0.08
N LYS A 32 -3.01 -11.64 -1.09
CA LYS A 32 -2.45 -12.11 -2.37
C LYS A 32 -0.97 -11.80 -2.56
N LEU A 33 -0.33 -10.97 -1.72
CA LEU A 33 1.11 -10.68 -1.84
C LEU A 33 1.97 -11.93 -1.64
N ALA A 34 1.50 -12.87 -0.82
CA ALA A 34 2.17 -14.16 -0.61
C ALA A 34 2.31 -14.96 -1.92
N ASP A 35 1.31 -14.90 -2.80
CA ASP A 35 1.35 -15.56 -4.13
C ASP A 35 2.43 -14.97 -5.04
N TYR A 36 2.90 -13.75 -4.74
CA TYR A 36 3.96 -13.06 -5.47
C TYR A 36 5.32 -13.14 -4.76
N GLY A 37 5.43 -13.90 -3.67
CA GLY A 37 6.68 -14.03 -2.89
C GLY A 37 7.08 -12.75 -2.16
N ILE A 38 6.16 -11.80 -1.99
CA ILE A 38 6.41 -10.55 -1.27
C ILE A 38 6.03 -10.78 0.18
N ASP A 39 7.01 -10.64 1.08
CA ASP A 39 6.75 -10.75 2.52
C ASP A 39 5.95 -9.53 2.99
N ALA A 40 4.75 -9.80 3.49
CA ALA A 40 3.83 -8.75 3.91
C ALA A 40 4.19 -8.18 5.29
N PHE A 41 4.89 -8.92 6.16
CA PHE A 41 5.03 -8.50 7.56
C PHE A 41 5.98 -7.32 7.72
N ASP A 42 7.22 -7.42 7.25
CA ASP A 42 8.19 -6.31 7.38
C ASP A 42 7.82 -5.11 6.51
N LEU A 43 7.27 -5.35 5.30
CA LEU A 43 6.80 -4.27 4.43
C LEU A 43 5.57 -3.53 4.99
N THR A 44 4.69 -4.20 5.73
CA THR A 44 3.44 -3.56 6.20
C THR A 44 3.67 -2.58 7.34
N GLU A 45 4.58 -2.81 8.27
CA GLU A 45 4.83 -1.86 9.38
C GLU A 45 5.42 -0.55 8.85
N GLU A 46 6.43 -0.65 7.99
CA GLU A 46 7.08 0.51 7.39
C GLU A 46 6.12 1.25 6.44
N GLU A 47 5.32 0.51 5.67
CA GLU A 47 4.30 1.10 4.80
C GLU A 47 3.12 1.69 5.57
N LEU A 48 2.67 1.08 6.65
CA LEU A 48 1.63 1.63 7.53
C LEU A 48 2.09 2.97 8.11
N SER A 49 3.36 3.06 8.51
CA SER A 49 3.95 4.30 9.01
C SER A 49 4.00 5.38 7.92
N LYS A 50 4.43 5.02 6.70
CA LYS A 50 4.45 5.93 5.54
C LYS A 50 3.04 6.33 5.10
N GLU A 51 2.06 5.42 5.14
CA GLU A 51 0.66 5.65 4.79
C GLU A 51 -0.02 6.56 5.83
N ALA A 52 0.26 6.37 7.12
CA ALA A 52 -0.18 7.25 8.21
C ALA A 52 0.39 8.66 8.05
N GLN A 53 1.68 8.80 7.74
CA GLN A 53 2.29 10.10 7.46
C GLN A 53 1.66 10.80 6.25
N ARG A 54 1.40 10.07 5.16
CA ARG A 54 0.71 10.63 3.97
C ARG A 54 -0.70 11.11 4.28
N GLY A 55 -1.47 10.33 5.06
CA GLY A 55 -2.80 10.73 5.52
C GLY A 55 -2.79 11.94 6.45
N LEU A 56 -1.75 12.10 7.26
CA LEU A 56 -1.55 13.26 8.14
C LEU A 56 -1.11 14.51 7.36
N SER A 57 -0.31 14.35 6.29
CA SER A 57 0.08 15.46 5.41
C SER A 57 -1.11 16.05 4.67
N HIS A 58 -2.01 15.23 4.11
CA HIS A 58 -3.23 15.72 3.45
C HIS A 58 -4.21 16.44 4.38
N ARG A 59 -4.12 16.24 5.70
CA ARG A 59 -4.97 16.93 6.67
C ARG A 59 -4.49 18.36 6.96
N LYS A 60 -3.19 18.66 6.75
CA LYS A 60 -2.65 20.02 6.93
C LYS A 60 -3.03 20.96 5.79
N ASP A 61 -3.24 20.41 4.59
CA ASP A 61 -3.63 21.18 3.41
C ASP A 61 -5.11 21.60 3.43
N PHE A 62 -5.95 20.94 4.25
CA PHE A 62 -7.38 21.24 4.38
C PHE A 62 -7.68 22.39 5.37
N PHE A 63 -6.70 22.80 6.18
CA PHE A 63 -6.85 23.86 7.19
C PHE A 63 -6.15 25.18 6.79
N ARG A 64 -5.83 25.34 5.51
CA ARG A 64 -5.26 26.58 4.96
C ARG A 64 -6.24 27.30 4.03
#